data_AF-A0A7H8R297-F1
#
_entry.id   AF-A0A7H8R297-F1
#
_cell.length_a   1.000
_cell.length_b   1.000
_cell.length_c   1.000
_cell.angle_alpha   90.00
_cell.angle_beta   90.00
_cell.angle_gamma   90.00
#
_symmetry.space_group_name_H-M   'P 1'
#
loop_
_entity.id
_entity.type
_entity.pdbx_description
1 polymer ?
#
loop_
_entity_poly.entity_id
_entity_poly.type
_entity_poly.pdbx_seq_one_letter_code
_entity_poly.pdbx_strand_id
1 'polypeptide(L)'
;MAEKRRPKSVKHSKESRRRLNHEIKSEPGPYDIDFPTFNNPGVKEIHEFMQTLEKHSTYPQKIAAGLESFSKLEILHRLLDPTTDDIITVSTGDKDRLGARLQERFEKPILYRADGSSDCPDIKDLLKQLSEKGNKNLHVYDCSITDPSRRTYPTTVEKALQCFPSNPESRSLNFLDIENRFGVLYCPWLVSNHDIRTKISTHNFEEAGKVGSNWKLDKSSEFFLLSTRNAVSSIHVDNGGQLTWIKILKGRKIWYFPRCLGIGTLRLLAETGSQYPEYYRGGWVKVELCVGDVL
;
A
#
# COMPACT_ATOMS: atom_id res chain seq x y z
N MET A 1 -0.81 68.56 -3.58
CA MET A 1 -0.21 67.84 -2.42
C MET A 1 -1.01 66.57 -2.20
N ALA A 2 -0.36 65.41 -2.37
CA ALA A 2 -1.01 64.11 -2.52
C ALA A 2 -1.37 63.48 -1.17
N GLU A 3 -2.64 63.12 -1.02
CA GLU A 3 -3.19 62.38 0.12
C GLU A 3 -2.93 60.88 -0.07
N LYS A 4 -2.00 60.32 0.72
CA LYS A 4 -1.64 58.89 0.67
C LYS A 4 -2.76 58.03 1.25
N ARG A 5 -3.60 57.47 0.37
CA ARG A 5 -4.49 56.33 0.69
C ARG A 5 -3.65 55.09 1.05
N ARG A 6 -3.74 54.62 2.29
CA ARG A 6 -3.20 53.32 2.72
C ARG A 6 -4.07 52.19 2.14
N PRO A 7 -3.49 51.12 1.54
CA PRO A 7 -4.28 50.06 0.94
C PRO A 7 -4.82 49.09 2.00
N LYS A 8 -6.12 48.78 1.92
CA LYS A 8 -6.88 47.78 2.70
C LYS A 8 -6.48 46.32 2.40
N SER A 9 -5.31 46.06 1.81
CA SER A 9 -4.95 44.74 1.26
C SER A 9 -4.36 43.74 2.25
N VAL A 10 -3.99 44.17 3.47
CA VAL A 10 -3.27 43.31 4.42
C VAL A 10 -4.20 42.38 5.23
N LYS A 11 -5.47 42.75 5.43
CA LYS A 11 -6.41 41.95 6.24
C LYS A 11 -6.94 40.71 5.50
N HIS A 12 -7.30 40.82 4.22
CA HIS A 12 -7.74 39.66 3.43
C HIS A 12 -6.64 38.62 3.20
N SER A 13 -5.38 39.04 3.12
CA SER A 13 -4.23 38.12 2.96
C SER A 13 -4.03 37.19 4.16
N LYS A 14 -4.24 37.69 5.39
CA LYS A 14 -4.13 36.88 6.62
C LYS A 14 -5.31 35.95 6.81
N GLU A 15 -6.51 36.35 6.38
CA GLU A 15 -7.72 35.54 6.48
C GLU A 15 -7.77 34.44 5.41
N SER A 16 -7.31 34.73 4.18
CA SER A 16 -7.09 33.73 3.12
C SER A 16 -5.92 32.78 3.44
N ARG A 17 -4.83 33.26 4.07
CA ARG A 17 -3.77 32.37 4.59
C ARG A 17 -4.24 31.55 5.79
N ARG A 18 -5.10 32.10 6.65
CA ARG A 18 -5.73 31.32 7.72
C ARG A 18 -6.69 30.29 7.17
N ARG A 19 -7.45 30.56 6.10
CA ARG A 19 -8.28 29.57 5.41
C ARG A 19 -7.46 28.53 4.64
N LEU A 20 -6.36 28.90 3.97
CA LEU A 20 -5.41 27.93 3.39
C LEU A 20 -4.70 27.08 4.46
N ASN A 21 -4.45 27.66 5.64
CA ASN A 21 -3.94 26.95 6.81
C ASN A 21 -5.05 26.35 7.69
N HIS A 22 -6.34 26.45 7.32
CA HIS A 22 -7.49 25.78 7.96
C HIS A 22 -8.11 24.71 7.05
N GLU A 23 -7.86 24.77 5.75
CA GLU A 23 -7.67 23.62 4.86
C GLU A 23 -6.36 22.89 5.24
N ILE A 24 -6.22 22.66 6.55
CA ILE A 24 -5.26 21.77 7.16
C ILE A 24 -5.52 20.46 6.46
N LYS A 25 -4.64 20.18 5.48
CA LYS A 25 -4.09 18.84 5.29
C LYS A 25 -4.05 18.25 6.69
N SER A 26 -4.97 17.34 6.99
CA SER A 26 -4.76 16.43 8.10
C SER A 26 -3.51 15.68 7.69
N GLU A 27 -2.33 16.25 7.99
CA GLU A 27 -1.11 15.49 8.09
C GLU A 27 -1.54 14.31 8.94
N PRO A 28 -1.54 13.10 8.37
CA PRO A 28 -2.03 11.96 9.11
C PRO A 28 -1.21 11.94 10.40
N GLY A 29 -1.88 12.11 11.55
CA GLY A 29 -1.23 12.18 12.85
C GLY A 29 -0.32 10.96 13.07
N PRO A 30 0.56 10.96 14.08
CA PRO A 30 1.53 9.88 14.27
C PRO A 30 0.89 8.50 14.07
N TYR A 31 1.53 7.65 13.27
CA TYR A 31 1.14 6.25 13.19
C TYR A 31 1.43 5.63 14.55
N ASP A 32 0.38 5.08 15.15
CA ASP A 32 0.43 4.53 16.49
C ASP A 32 0.00 3.07 16.43
N ILE A 33 0.92 2.20 16.84
CA ILE A 33 0.68 0.77 16.94
C ILE A 33 0.07 0.38 18.29
N ASP A 34 0.10 1.28 19.27
CA ASP A 34 -0.46 1.07 20.62
C ASP A 34 -1.95 1.44 20.63
N PHE A 35 -2.73 0.76 19.78
CA PHE A 35 -4.16 1.00 19.67
C PHE A 35 -4.97 0.28 20.77
N PRO A 36 -6.12 0.84 21.21
CA PRO A 36 -6.94 0.22 22.24
C PRO A 36 -7.39 -1.19 21.87
N THR A 37 -7.12 -2.16 22.75
CA THR A 37 -7.52 -3.56 22.54
C THR A 37 -8.92 -3.88 23.09
N PHE A 38 -9.48 -2.98 23.91
CA PHE A 38 -10.78 -3.13 24.58
C PHE A 38 -10.97 -4.47 25.30
N ASN A 39 -9.87 -5.03 25.82
CA ASN A 39 -9.83 -6.36 26.44
C ASN A 39 -10.28 -7.52 25.53
N ASN A 40 -10.38 -7.32 24.22
CA ASN A 40 -10.71 -8.38 23.27
C ASN A 40 -9.49 -9.26 22.99
N PRO A 41 -9.56 -10.60 23.21
CA PRO A 41 -8.42 -11.49 23.00
C PRO A 41 -7.85 -11.50 21.58
N GLY A 42 -8.70 -11.46 20.55
CA GLY A 42 -8.25 -11.43 19.15
C GLY A 42 -7.56 -10.12 18.78
N VAL A 43 -8.05 -9.00 19.30
CA VAL A 43 -7.37 -7.69 19.11
C VAL A 43 -6.05 -7.65 19.88
N LYS A 44 -5.98 -8.23 21.09
CA LYS A 44 -4.72 -8.36 21.85
C LYS A 44 -3.67 -9.17 21.11
N GLU A 45 -4.05 -10.32 20.55
CA GLU A 45 -3.16 -11.15 19.74
C GLU A 45 -2.54 -10.35 18.58
N ILE A 46 -3.37 -9.62 17.81
CA ILE A 46 -2.88 -8.78 16.72
C ILE A 46 -2.02 -7.61 17.21
N HIS A 47 -2.38 -7.01 18.34
CA HIS A 47 -1.63 -5.92 18.95
C HIS A 47 -0.22 -6.39 19.38
N GLU A 48 -0.12 -7.52 20.08
CA GLU A 48 1.15 -8.14 20.48
C GLU A 48 2.00 -8.53 19.26
N PHE A 49 1.36 -9.09 18.23
CA PHE A 49 2.00 -9.36 16.95
C PHE A 49 2.60 -8.09 16.32
N MET A 50 1.84 -6.99 16.26
CA MET A 50 2.31 -5.72 15.70
C MET A 50 3.45 -5.12 16.53
N GLN A 51 3.39 -5.18 17.86
CA GLN A 51 4.48 -4.71 18.73
C GLN A 51 5.76 -5.51 18.50
N THR A 52 5.64 -6.83 18.33
CA THR A 52 6.78 -7.70 18.01
C THR A 52 7.36 -7.36 16.64
N LEU A 53 6.51 -7.27 15.61
CA LEU A 53 6.95 -6.91 14.26
C LEU A 53 7.65 -5.54 14.25
N GLU A 54 7.08 -4.54 14.91
CA GLU A 54 7.64 -3.19 14.96
C GLU A 54 9.03 -3.15 15.62
N LYS A 55 9.24 -3.90 16.70
CA LYS A 55 10.54 -4.01 17.37
C LYS A 55 11.65 -4.52 16.43
N HIS A 56 11.27 -5.34 15.46
CA HIS A 56 12.18 -5.89 14.44
C HIS A 56 12.15 -5.12 13.11
N SER A 57 11.41 -4.01 13.05
CA SER A 57 11.21 -3.23 11.84
C SER A 57 11.96 -1.89 11.88
N THR A 58 12.54 -1.50 10.76
CA THR A 58 13.04 -0.13 10.56
C THR A 58 12.52 0.46 9.27
N TYR A 59 12.54 1.78 9.16
CA TYR A 59 12.33 2.42 7.86
C TYR A 59 13.42 2.01 6.86
N PRO A 60 13.18 2.13 5.54
CA PRO A 60 14.13 1.73 4.52
C PRO A 60 15.45 2.48 4.68
N GLN A 61 16.55 1.74 4.64
CA GLN A 61 17.87 2.34 4.50
C GLN A 61 18.00 2.91 3.09
N LYS A 62 18.11 4.24 2.98
CA LYS A 62 18.50 4.90 1.73
C LYS A 62 20.01 5.09 1.76
N ILE A 63 20.74 4.53 0.79
CA ILE A 63 22.04 5.13 0.47
C ILE A 63 21.72 6.45 -0.23
N ALA A 64 22.18 7.57 0.32
CA ALA A 64 22.12 8.84 -0.38
C ALA A 64 22.80 8.65 -1.75
N ALA A 65 22.02 8.77 -2.84
CA ALA A 65 22.55 8.84 -4.19
C ALA A 65 23.27 10.18 -4.33
N GLY A 66 24.49 10.23 -3.82
CA GLY A 66 25.44 11.33 -3.86
C GLY A 66 26.83 10.72 -3.75
N LEU A 67 27.51 10.61 -4.88
CA LEU A 67 28.94 10.33 -4.95
C LEU A 67 29.69 11.58 -4.48
N GLU A 68 29.62 11.92 -3.20
CA GLU A 68 30.51 12.92 -2.62
C GLU A 68 31.15 12.37 -1.34
N SER A 69 32.46 12.09 -1.48
CA SER A 69 33.45 11.73 -0.47
C SER A 69 33.09 10.59 0.50
N PHE A 70 33.11 9.35 0.01
CA PHE A 70 33.33 8.19 0.90
C PHE A 70 34.84 8.04 1.16
N SER A 71 35.21 7.82 2.41
CA SER A 71 36.55 7.40 2.78
C SER A 71 36.85 6.00 2.22
N LYS A 72 38.14 5.67 2.03
CA LYS A 72 38.56 4.33 1.54
C LYS A 72 38.06 3.18 2.42
N LEU A 73 37.86 3.43 3.71
CA LEU A 73 37.33 2.47 4.69
C LEU A 73 35.83 2.25 4.52
N GLU A 74 35.05 3.29 4.21
CA GLU A 74 33.62 3.16 3.89
C GLU A 74 33.39 2.44 2.56
N ILE A 75 34.28 2.65 1.59
CA ILE A 75 34.26 1.90 0.31
C ILE A 75 34.52 0.42 0.57
N LEU A 76 35.53 0.08 1.39
CA LEU A 76 35.81 -1.30 1.78
C LEU A 76 34.65 -1.91 2.59
N HIS A 77 34.08 -1.17 3.54
CA HIS A 77 32.94 -1.65 4.33
C HIS A 77 31.70 -1.89 3.46
N ARG A 78 31.45 -1.08 2.43
CA ARG A 78 30.35 -1.28 1.47
C ARG A 78 30.60 -2.39 0.45
N LEU A 79 31.87 -2.68 0.14
CA LEU A 79 32.25 -3.83 -0.70
C LEU A 79 32.17 -5.15 0.08
N LEU A 80 32.43 -5.10 1.39
CA LEU A 80 32.39 -6.26 2.29
C LEU A 80 30.98 -6.52 2.85
N ASP A 81 30.18 -5.47 3.00
CA ASP A 81 28.78 -5.52 3.41
C ASP A 81 27.97 -4.74 2.37
N PRO A 82 27.48 -5.39 1.28
CA PRO A 82 26.65 -4.73 0.30
C PRO A 82 25.29 -4.43 0.94
N THR A 83 25.23 -3.37 1.74
CA THR A 83 23.99 -2.76 2.21
C THR A 83 23.28 -2.24 0.97
N THR A 84 22.51 -3.14 0.39
CA THR A 84 21.74 -2.95 -0.82
C THR A 84 20.49 -2.19 -0.40
N ASP A 85 20.12 -1.11 -1.11
CA ASP A 85 18.94 -0.29 -0.76
C ASP A 85 17.73 -1.18 -0.44
N ASP A 86 17.01 -0.94 0.67
CA ASP A 86 15.85 -1.76 1.04
C ASP A 86 14.70 -1.64 0.01
N ILE A 87 14.66 -0.51 -0.73
CA ILE A 87 13.60 -0.18 -1.69
C ILE A 87 14.14 0.66 -2.84
N ILE A 88 13.63 0.44 -4.04
CA ILE A 88 13.96 1.27 -5.21
C ILE A 88 12.97 2.44 -5.25
N THR A 89 13.39 3.63 -4.87
CA THR A 89 12.53 4.83 -4.98
C THR A 89 12.65 5.44 -6.38
N VAL A 90 11.52 5.68 -7.03
CA VAL A 90 11.41 6.41 -8.30
C VAL A 90 10.62 7.70 -8.06
N SER A 91 11.18 8.82 -8.50
CA SER A 91 10.55 10.13 -8.35
C SER A 91 9.37 10.29 -9.31
N THR A 92 8.41 11.12 -8.90
CA THR A 92 7.28 11.52 -9.73
C THR A 92 7.76 12.09 -11.07
N GLY A 93 7.34 11.48 -12.17
CA GLY A 93 7.70 11.91 -13.53
C GLY A 93 8.89 11.19 -14.18
N ASP A 94 9.68 10.41 -13.43
CA ASP A 94 10.79 9.62 -14.01
C ASP A 94 10.28 8.30 -14.60
N LYS A 95 9.49 8.42 -15.67
CA LYS A 95 8.85 7.30 -16.37
C LYS A 95 9.89 6.37 -17.01
N ASP A 96 11.01 6.92 -17.47
CA ASP A 96 12.05 6.14 -18.15
C ASP A 96 12.77 5.24 -17.15
N ARG A 97 13.12 5.75 -15.97
CA ARG A 97 13.69 4.93 -14.90
C ARG A 97 12.69 3.89 -14.39
N LEU A 98 11.41 4.25 -14.24
CA LEU A 98 10.39 3.27 -13.89
C LEU A 98 10.31 2.16 -14.95
N GLY A 99 10.24 2.52 -16.23
CA GLY A 99 10.23 1.57 -17.35
C GLY A 99 11.45 0.65 -17.35
N ALA A 100 12.66 1.20 -17.18
CA ALA A 100 13.88 0.42 -17.07
C ALA A 100 13.84 -0.58 -15.90
N ARG A 101 13.40 -0.15 -14.72
CA ARG A 101 13.29 -1.03 -13.54
C ARG A 101 12.25 -2.14 -13.71
N LEU A 102 11.13 -1.86 -14.39
CA LEU A 102 10.12 -2.88 -14.68
C LEU A 102 10.60 -3.94 -15.69
N GLN A 103 11.72 -3.71 -16.41
CA GLN A 103 12.36 -4.71 -17.30
C GLN A 103 13.35 -5.61 -16.54
N GLU A 104 13.82 -5.19 -15.38
CA GLU A 104 14.77 -5.93 -14.57
C GLU A 104 14.06 -6.99 -13.71
N ARG A 105 14.85 -7.87 -13.09
CA ARG A 105 14.34 -8.79 -12.08
C ARG A 105 13.86 -8.01 -10.86
N PHE A 106 12.66 -8.30 -10.38
CA PHE A 106 12.09 -7.72 -9.15
C PHE A 106 12.75 -8.35 -7.92
N GLU A 107 13.95 -7.88 -7.58
CA GLU A 107 14.64 -8.30 -6.35
C GLU A 107 14.18 -7.51 -5.12
N LYS A 108 13.58 -6.33 -5.35
CA LYS A 108 13.17 -5.38 -4.33
C LYS A 108 11.88 -4.66 -4.72
N PRO A 109 11.10 -4.17 -3.75
CA PRO A 109 9.95 -3.34 -4.04
C PRO A 109 10.35 -2.03 -4.74
N ILE A 110 9.48 -1.52 -5.60
CA ILE A 110 9.67 -0.26 -6.33
C ILE A 110 8.64 0.74 -5.80
N LEU A 111 9.09 1.79 -5.13
CA LEU A 111 8.22 2.83 -4.61
C LEU A 111 8.22 4.05 -5.53
N TYR A 112 7.08 4.29 -6.18
CA TYR A 112 6.80 5.51 -6.91
C TYR A 112 6.01 6.46 -5.99
N ARG A 113 6.67 7.53 -5.54
CA ARG A 113 6.02 8.56 -4.71
C ARG A 113 5.20 9.49 -5.61
N ALA A 114 4.06 9.98 -5.11
CA ALA A 114 3.29 11.00 -5.81
C ALA A 114 3.55 12.41 -5.24
N ASP A 115 3.60 13.43 -6.10
CA ASP A 115 3.85 14.83 -5.70
C ASP A 115 2.60 15.58 -5.20
N GLY A 116 1.41 14.98 -5.24
CA GLY A 116 0.17 15.67 -4.88
C GLY A 116 -1.09 14.99 -5.41
N SER A 117 -2.23 15.46 -4.92
CA SER A 117 -3.54 14.77 -4.92
C SER A 117 -3.91 14.06 -6.22
N SER A 118 -4.17 12.76 -6.11
CA SER A 118 -4.89 12.00 -7.14
C SER A 118 -6.38 12.35 -7.04
N ASP A 119 -7.02 12.66 -8.18
CA ASP A 119 -8.49 12.67 -8.26
C ASP A 119 -8.97 11.25 -7.97
N CYS A 120 -9.42 11.02 -6.74
CA CYS A 120 -9.84 9.71 -6.26
C CYS A 120 -11.21 9.83 -5.62
N PRO A 121 -12.10 8.85 -5.84
CA PRO A 121 -13.43 8.87 -5.26
C PRO A 121 -13.34 8.84 -3.73
N ASP A 122 -14.27 9.53 -3.07
CA ASP A 122 -14.48 9.35 -1.64
C ASP A 122 -14.88 7.91 -1.33
N ILE A 123 -14.53 7.39 -0.14
CA ILE A 123 -14.88 6.03 0.27
C ILE A 123 -16.41 5.82 0.24
N LYS A 124 -17.19 6.79 0.70
CA LYS A 124 -18.66 6.68 0.69
C LYS A 124 -19.20 6.68 -0.73
N ASP A 125 -18.63 7.49 -1.61
CA ASP A 125 -19.06 7.55 -3.01
C ASP A 125 -18.71 6.26 -3.74
N LEU A 126 -17.50 5.71 -3.51
CA LEU A 126 -17.08 4.41 -4.02
C LEU A 126 -18.06 3.32 -3.59
N LEU A 127 -18.35 3.23 -2.29
CA LEU A 127 -19.27 2.23 -1.74
C LEU A 127 -20.71 2.42 -2.23
N LYS A 128 -21.21 3.66 -2.36
CA LYS A 128 -22.52 3.94 -2.96
C LYS A 128 -22.59 3.43 -4.40
N GLN A 129 -21.57 3.73 -5.21
CA GLN A 129 -21.53 3.23 -6.59
C GLN A 129 -21.43 1.70 -6.65
N LEU A 130 -20.70 1.04 -5.73
CA LEU A 130 -20.72 -0.43 -5.61
C LEU A 130 -22.13 -0.94 -5.27
N SER A 131 -22.89 -0.22 -4.44
CA SER A 131 -24.24 -0.61 -4.02
C SER A 131 -25.27 -0.53 -5.17
N GLU A 132 -24.97 0.25 -6.21
CA GLU A 132 -25.80 0.38 -7.41
C GLU A 132 -25.52 -0.74 -8.44
N LYS A 133 -24.42 -1.48 -8.28
CA LYS A 133 -24.08 -2.63 -9.14
C LYS A 133 -24.77 -3.92 -8.65
N GLY A 134 -24.89 -4.91 -9.55
CA GLY A 134 -25.68 -6.12 -9.32
C GLY A 134 -25.23 -7.01 -8.16
N ASN A 135 -23.92 -7.19 -7.95
CA ASN A 135 -23.40 -7.97 -6.81
C ASN A 135 -22.97 -7.03 -5.66
N LYS A 136 -23.68 -7.12 -4.53
CA LYS A 136 -23.47 -6.29 -3.33
C LYS A 136 -22.81 -7.06 -2.17
N ASN A 137 -22.41 -8.30 -2.41
CA ASN A 137 -21.74 -9.13 -1.43
C ASN A 137 -20.26 -8.75 -1.36
N LEU A 138 -19.73 -8.71 -0.15
CA LEU A 138 -18.33 -8.48 0.16
C LEU A 138 -17.87 -9.57 1.15
N HIS A 139 -16.56 -9.69 1.31
CA HIS A 139 -15.96 -10.41 2.43
C HIS A 139 -15.22 -9.41 3.33
N VAL A 140 -15.26 -9.66 4.62
CA VAL A 140 -14.55 -8.84 5.61
C VAL A 140 -13.78 -9.74 6.55
N TYR A 141 -12.58 -9.31 6.91
CA TYR A 141 -11.75 -9.85 7.96
C TYR A 141 -11.88 -8.99 9.22
N ASP A 142 -12.23 -9.61 10.35
CA ASP A 142 -12.38 -8.98 11.66
C ASP A 142 -11.46 -9.67 12.68
N CYS A 143 -10.38 -8.99 13.08
CA CYS A 143 -9.44 -9.53 14.06
C CYS A 143 -9.99 -9.61 15.48
N SER A 144 -11.14 -8.98 15.78
CA SER A 144 -11.78 -9.07 17.09
C SER A 144 -12.45 -10.43 17.33
N ILE A 145 -12.58 -11.25 16.29
CA ILE A 145 -13.06 -12.63 16.39
C ILE A 145 -11.92 -13.53 16.87
N THR A 146 -12.10 -14.13 18.04
CA THR A 146 -11.08 -14.96 18.69
C THR A 146 -10.70 -16.18 17.85
N ASP A 147 -11.68 -16.89 17.29
CA ASP A 147 -11.46 -18.05 16.43
C ASP A 147 -10.92 -17.59 15.05
N PRO A 148 -9.65 -17.89 14.71
CA PRO A 148 -9.05 -17.46 13.46
C PRO A 148 -9.81 -17.95 12.21
N SER A 149 -10.41 -19.14 12.26
CA SER A 149 -11.15 -19.73 11.13
C SER A 149 -12.43 -18.98 10.79
N ARG A 150 -12.91 -18.13 11.71
CA ARG A 150 -14.14 -17.35 11.59
C ARG A 150 -13.90 -15.85 11.41
N ARG A 151 -12.63 -15.40 11.38
CA ARG A 151 -12.28 -13.98 11.21
C ARG A 151 -12.74 -13.44 9.86
N THR A 152 -12.77 -14.28 8.82
CA THR A 152 -13.29 -13.93 7.50
C THR A 152 -14.73 -14.39 7.35
N TYR A 153 -15.65 -13.48 7.02
CA TYR A 153 -17.06 -13.82 6.80
C TYR A 153 -17.71 -12.95 5.71
N PRO A 154 -18.80 -13.44 5.07
CA PRO A 154 -19.53 -12.66 4.08
C PRO A 154 -20.31 -11.50 4.73
N THR A 155 -20.34 -10.37 4.04
CA THR A 155 -21.05 -9.14 4.43
C THR A 155 -21.59 -8.43 3.20
N THR A 156 -22.14 -7.22 3.37
CA THR A 156 -22.71 -6.42 2.28
C THR A 156 -22.08 -5.04 2.18
N VAL A 157 -22.19 -4.42 1.01
CA VAL A 157 -21.80 -3.02 0.79
C VAL A 157 -22.51 -2.06 1.76
N GLU A 158 -23.79 -2.32 2.09
CA GLU A 158 -24.55 -1.53 3.05
C GLU A 158 -23.93 -1.58 4.46
N LYS A 159 -23.54 -2.77 4.93
CA LYS A 159 -22.82 -2.92 6.20
C LYS A 159 -21.47 -2.21 6.17
N ALA A 160 -20.75 -2.30 5.04
CA ALA A 160 -19.49 -1.57 4.89
C ALA A 160 -19.70 -0.04 4.96
N LEU A 161 -20.74 0.52 4.34
CA LEU A 161 -21.07 1.94 4.41
C LEU A 161 -21.23 2.46 5.84
N GLN A 162 -21.81 1.64 6.72
CA GLN A 162 -22.01 1.98 8.13
C GLN A 162 -20.70 2.07 8.92
N CYS A 163 -19.62 1.47 8.42
CA CYS A 163 -18.30 1.49 9.05
C CYS A 163 -17.47 2.75 8.73
N PHE A 164 -17.95 3.63 7.83
CA PHE A 164 -17.19 4.81 7.37
C PHE A 164 -17.94 6.15 7.60
N PRO A 165 -17.25 7.21 8.09
CA PRO A 165 -15.83 7.24 8.44
C PRO A 165 -15.55 6.42 9.70
N SER A 166 -14.42 5.71 9.70
CA SER A 166 -13.97 4.96 10.87
C SER A 166 -13.49 5.93 11.95
N ASN A 167 -13.92 5.69 13.19
CA ASN A 167 -13.44 6.40 14.38
C ASN A 167 -12.43 5.53 15.16
N PRO A 168 -11.67 6.09 16.13
CA PRO A 168 -10.67 5.35 16.90
C PRO A 168 -11.21 4.15 17.70
N GLU A 169 -12.51 4.14 18.01
CA GLU A 169 -13.18 3.06 18.75
C GLU A 169 -13.87 2.04 17.84
N SER A 170 -13.80 2.25 16.52
CA SER A 170 -14.42 1.36 15.54
C SER A 170 -13.69 0.03 15.51
N ARG A 171 -14.44 -1.02 15.19
CA ARG A 171 -13.83 -2.32 14.90
C ARG A 171 -12.83 -2.21 13.76
N SER A 172 -11.73 -2.92 13.89
CA SER A 172 -10.68 -3.05 12.89
C SER A 172 -11.10 -4.10 11.85
N LEU A 173 -11.67 -3.62 10.75
CA LEU A 173 -12.27 -4.40 9.68
C LEU A 173 -11.50 -4.19 8.39
N ASN A 174 -11.21 -5.28 7.70
CA ASN A 174 -10.44 -5.27 6.47
C ASN A 174 -11.22 -5.96 5.33
N PHE A 175 -11.45 -5.24 4.24
CA PHE A 175 -12.11 -5.73 3.04
C PHE A 175 -11.07 -5.75 1.92
N LEU A 176 -10.57 -6.94 1.57
CA LEU A 176 -9.39 -7.10 0.72
C LEU A 176 -9.70 -7.47 -0.73
N ASP A 177 -10.89 -8.02 -0.98
CA ASP A 177 -11.22 -8.69 -2.26
C ASP A 177 -12.37 -7.98 -3.00
N ILE A 178 -12.41 -6.65 -2.97
CA ILE A 178 -13.48 -5.89 -3.65
C ILE A 178 -13.12 -5.69 -5.12
N GLU A 179 -13.66 -6.50 -6.02
CA GLU A 179 -13.42 -6.37 -7.46
C GLU A 179 -13.75 -4.97 -8.00
N ASN A 180 -12.83 -4.39 -8.79
CA ASN A 180 -13.04 -3.13 -9.49
C ASN A 180 -13.99 -3.30 -10.68
N ARG A 181 -15.25 -2.88 -10.48
CA ARG A 181 -16.33 -2.99 -11.47
C ARG A 181 -16.73 -1.65 -12.10
N PHE A 182 -15.86 -0.63 -12.01
CA PHE A 182 -16.15 0.72 -12.49
C PHE A 182 -15.67 1.00 -13.92
N GLY A 183 -14.85 0.13 -14.49
CA GLY A 183 -14.28 0.35 -15.83
C GLY A 183 -13.22 1.45 -15.90
N VAL A 184 -12.86 2.05 -14.76
CA VAL A 184 -11.70 2.93 -14.60
C VAL A 184 -10.55 2.10 -14.04
N LEU A 185 -9.41 2.10 -14.71
CA LEU A 185 -8.20 1.42 -14.24
C LEU A 185 -7.33 2.37 -13.43
N TYR A 186 -6.83 1.90 -12.29
CA TYR A 186 -5.94 2.65 -11.41
C TYR A 186 -4.48 2.18 -11.52
N CYS A 187 -4.25 1.02 -12.11
CA CYS A 187 -2.93 0.48 -12.42
C CYS A 187 -2.18 1.47 -13.33
N PRO A 188 -0.95 1.88 -12.96
CA PRO A 188 -0.13 2.67 -13.86
C PRO A 188 0.10 1.91 -15.17
N TRP A 189 -0.11 2.58 -16.31
CA TRP A 189 0.01 1.95 -17.64
C TRP A 189 1.36 1.26 -17.87
N LEU A 190 2.44 1.80 -17.29
CA LEU A 190 3.78 1.19 -17.33
C LEU A 190 3.79 -0.18 -16.65
N VAL A 191 3.12 -0.33 -15.50
CA VAL A 191 2.98 -1.61 -14.80
C VAL A 191 2.13 -2.56 -15.64
N SER A 192 0.97 -2.10 -16.14
CA SER A 192 0.09 -2.96 -16.94
C SER A 192 0.74 -3.48 -18.21
N ASN A 193 1.64 -2.72 -18.85
CA ASN A 193 2.37 -3.16 -20.04
C ASN A 193 3.40 -4.25 -19.75
N HIS A 194 3.82 -4.40 -18.49
CA HIS A 194 4.76 -5.42 -18.06
C HIS A 194 4.07 -6.70 -17.58
N ASP A 195 2.74 -6.65 -17.38
CA ASP A 195 1.91 -7.80 -17.04
C ASP A 195 1.96 -8.86 -18.14
N ILE A 196 2.14 -10.12 -17.73
CA ILE A 196 2.24 -11.26 -18.66
C ILE A 196 0.98 -11.44 -19.49
N ARG A 197 -0.22 -11.18 -18.94
CA ARG A 197 -1.50 -11.22 -19.64
C ARG A 197 -1.53 -10.15 -20.71
N THR A 198 -1.16 -8.91 -20.38
CA THR A 198 -1.09 -7.82 -21.37
C THR A 198 -0.12 -8.17 -22.50
N LYS A 199 1.08 -8.67 -22.16
CA LYS A 199 2.06 -9.12 -23.16
C LYS A 199 1.52 -10.23 -24.04
N ILE A 200 0.89 -11.26 -23.47
CA ILE A 200 0.30 -12.36 -24.22
C ILE A 200 -0.85 -11.91 -25.13
N SER A 201 -1.68 -10.96 -24.66
CA SER A 201 -2.81 -10.45 -25.44
C SER A 201 -2.39 -9.58 -26.63
N THR A 202 -1.29 -8.84 -26.49
CA THR A 202 -0.76 -7.95 -27.52
C THR A 202 0.12 -8.69 -28.52
N HIS A 203 0.71 -9.81 -28.12
CA HIS A 203 1.44 -10.67 -29.03
C HIS A 203 0.44 -11.54 -29.81
N ASN A 204 0.32 -11.28 -31.11
CA ASN A 204 -0.24 -12.22 -32.06
C ASN A 204 0.72 -13.42 -32.15
N PHE A 205 0.66 -14.33 -31.17
CA PHE A 205 1.22 -15.66 -31.35
C PHE A 205 0.42 -16.29 -32.48
N GLU A 206 1.01 -16.38 -33.66
CA GLU A 206 0.54 -17.23 -34.75
C GLU A 206 0.47 -18.66 -34.20
N GLU A 207 -0.73 -19.03 -33.74
CA GLU A 207 -1.32 -20.37 -33.59
C GLU A 207 -0.50 -21.52 -32.97
N ALA A 208 0.68 -21.31 -32.40
CA ALA A 208 1.55 -22.39 -31.93
C ALA A 208 1.06 -23.10 -30.64
N GLY A 209 -0.08 -22.72 -30.06
CA GLY A 209 -0.56 -23.30 -28.80
C GLY A 209 -2.06 -23.15 -28.50
N LYS A 210 -2.89 -22.71 -29.45
CA LYS A 210 -4.34 -22.51 -29.25
C LYS A 210 -5.20 -23.59 -29.90
N VAL A 211 -4.76 -24.85 -29.92
CA VAL A 211 -5.65 -25.93 -30.38
C VAL A 211 -6.63 -26.25 -29.24
N GLY A 212 -7.88 -25.76 -29.37
CA GLY A 212 -9.00 -26.14 -28.49
C GLY A 212 -9.11 -25.45 -27.13
N SER A 213 -8.24 -24.47 -26.81
CA SER A 213 -8.39 -23.69 -25.57
C SER A 213 -9.51 -22.66 -25.69
N ASN A 214 -10.52 -22.77 -24.83
CA ASN A 214 -11.57 -21.75 -24.65
C ASN A 214 -11.16 -20.68 -23.62
N TRP A 215 -9.90 -20.67 -23.17
CA TRP A 215 -9.42 -19.73 -22.18
C TRP A 215 -9.50 -18.31 -22.72
N LYS A 216 -10.38 -17.52 -22.13
CA LYS A 216 -10.46 -16.08 -22.36
C LYS A 216 -9.56 -15.40 -21.35
N LEU A 217 -8.72 -14.50 -21.85
CA LEU A 217 -7.98 -13.60 -20.99
C LEU A 217 -8.99 -12.59 -20.43
N ASP A 218 -9.49 -12.85 -19.22
CA ASP A 218 -10.33 -11.88 -18.54
C ASP A 218 -9.55 -10.57 -18.32
N LYS A 219 -10.30 -9.46 -18.27
CA LYS A 219 -9.72 -8.13 -18.00
C LYS A 219 -8.86 -8.17 -16.73
N SER A 220 -7.86 -7.30 -16.66
CA SER A 220 -7.04 -7.14 -15.46
C SER A 220 -7.94 -6.98 -14.23
N SER A 221 -7.86 -7.92 -13.30
CA SER A 221 -8.61 -7.89 -12.06
C SER A 221 -7.91 -6.93 -11.11
N GLU A 222 -8.29 -5.66 -11.15
CA GLU A 222 -7.96 -4.74 -10.07
C GLU A 222 -8.94 -4.97 -8.91
N PHE A 223 -8.44 -4.83 -7.69
CA PHE A 223 -9.24 -4.93 -6.48
C PHE A 223 -9.07 -3.66 -5.66
N PHE A 224 -10.14 -3.22 -5.01
CA PHE A 224 -10.09 -2.22 -3.98
C PHE A 224 -9.87 -2.88 -2.63
N LEU A 225 -8.92 -2.31 -1.88
CA LEU A 225 -8.74 -2.61 -0.47
C LEU A 225 -9.40 -1.48 0.31
N LEU A 226 -10.31 -1.85 1.21
CA LEU A 226 -10.97 -0.93 2.11
C LEU A 226 -10.71 -1.37 3.54
N SER A 227 -10.22 -0.46 4.37
CA SER A 227 -9.81 -0.79 5.74
C SER A 227 -10.25 0.29 6.70
N THR A 228 -10.84 -0.10 7.82
CA THR A 228 -11.04 0.83 8.94
C THR A 228 -9.72 1.04 9.68
N ARG A 229 -9.72 1.97 10.65
CA ARG A 229 -8.54 2.28 11.45
C ARG A 229 -8.05 1.03 12.20
N ASN A 230 -6.73 0.86 12.26
CA ASN A 230 -6.03 -0.25 12.92
C ASN A 230 -6.33 -1.65 12.34
N ALA A 231 -6.96 -1.74 11.17
CA ALA A 231 -7.10 -3.00 10.47
C ALA A 231 -5.73 -3.51 10.00
N VAL A 232 -5.38 -4.71 10.45
CA VAL A 232 -4.12 -5.40 10.15
C VAL A 232 -4.42 -6.65 9.32
N SER A 233 -3.63 -6.85 8.27
CA SER A 233 -3.48 -8.16 7.64
C SER A 233 -2.22 -8.80 8.19
N SER A 234 -2.28 -10.07 8.60
CA SER A 234 -1.10 -10.81 9.03
C SER A 234 -0.14 -11.06 7.87
N ILE A 235 1.09 -11.49 8.15
CA ILE A 235 2.11 -11.78 7.13
C ILE A 235 1.62 -12.90 6.20
N HIS A 236 1.64 -12.65 4.90
CA HIS A 236 1.29 -13.62 3.87
C HIS A 236 2.09 -13.38 2.59
N VAL A 237 2.00 -14.35 1.67
CA VAL A 237 2.42 -14.21 0.27
C VAL A 237 1.15 -14.23 -0.56
N ASP A 238 1.06 -13.34 -1.55
CA ASP A 238 -0.08 -13.29 -2.44
C ASP A 238 -0.25 -14.58 -3.23
N ASN A 239 -1.50 -14.88 -3.57
CA ASN A 239 -1.89 -16.12 -4.22
C ASN A 239 -1.05 -16.36 -5.50
N GLY A 240 -0.46 -17.56 -5.60
CA GLY A 240 0.37 -17.95 -6.74
C GLY A 240 1.73 -17.25 -6.82
N GLY A 241 2.16 -16.55 -5.77
CA GLY A 241 3.45 -15.84 -5.75
C GLY A 241 3.53 -14.72 -6.77
N GLN A 242 2.38 -14.10 -7.07
CA GLN A 242 2.27 -13.03 -8.05
C GLN A 242 2.98 -11.77 -7.55
N LEU A 243 3.51 -10.99 -8.49
CA LEU A 243 3.95 -9.62 -8.21
C LEU A 243 2.71 -8.73 -8.15
N THR A 244 2.56 -8.03 -7.05
CA THR A 244 1.41 -7.15 -6.78
C THR A 244 1.86 -5.71 -6.76
N TRP A 245 0.97 -4.82 -7.22
CA TRP A 245 1.12 -3.38 -7.04
C TRP A 245 0.00 -2.87 -6.15
N ILE A 246 0.26 -1.82 -5.39
CA ILE A 246 -0.75 -1.14 -4.57
C ILE A 246 -0.67 0.37 -4.76
N LYS A 247 -1.81 1.02 -5.01
CA LYS A 247 -1.94 2.47 -5.06
C LYS A 247 -2.86 2.96 -3.94
N ILE A 248 -2.40 3.95 -3.17
CA ILE A 248 -3.24 4.56 -2.13
C ILE A 248 -4.14 5.61 -2.75
N LEU A 249 -5.44 5.31 -2.86
CA LEU A 249 -6.43 6.26 -3.35
C LEU A 249 -6.89 7.24 -2.26
N LYS A 250 -6.97 6.77 -1.02
CA LYS A 250 -7.36 7.58 0.15
C LYS A 250 -6.79 6.99 1.44
N GLY A 251 -6.46 7.86 2.39
CA GLY A 251 -5.91 7.47 3.69
C GLY A 251 -4.41 7.15 3.61
N ARG A 252 -3.97 6.18 4.42
CA ARG A 252 -2.58 5.73 4.50
C ARG A 252 -2.51 4.24 4.81
N LYS A 253 -1.40 3.60 4.45
CA LYS A 253 -1.05 2.23 4.84
C LYS A 253 0.40 2.18 5.29
N ILE A 254 0.68 1.35 6.30
CA ILE A 254 2.05 0.94 6.60
C ILE A 254 2.22 -0.46 6.02
N TRP A 255 3.22 -0.63 5.17
CA TRP A 255 3.53 -1.88 4.52
C TRP A 255 4.83 -2.45 5.11
N TYR A 256 4.80 -3.72 5.50
CA TYR A 256 5.95 -4.42 6.06
C TYR A 256 6.42 -5.49 5.09
N PHE A 257 7.73 -5.58 4.86
CA PHE A 257 8.34 -6.66 4.10
C PHE A 257 9.68 -7.07 4.72
N PRO A 258 10.09 -8.34 4.59
CA PRO A 258 11.36 -8.79 5.15
C PRO A 258 12.52 -8.18 4.38
N ARG A 259 13.58 -7.76 5.09
CA ARG A 259 14.77 -7.16 4.48
C ARG A 259 15.48 -8.12 3.54
N CYS A 260 15.52 -9.41 3.91
CA CYS A 260 16.13 -10.45 3.11
C CYS A 260 15.04 -11.35 2.50
N LEU A 261 14.83 -11.22 1.19
CA LEU A 261 13.97 -12.13 0.42
C LEU A 261 14.81 -13.28 -0.14
N GLY A 262 14.52 -14.50 0.28
CA GLY A 262 15.19 -15.69 -0.19
C GLY A 262 14.40 -16.96 0.14
N ILE A 263 14.87 -18.10 -0.36
CA ILE A 263 14.20 -19.39 -0.15
C ILE A 263 14.03 -19.70 1.34
N GLY A 264 15.01 -19.36 2.18
CA GLY A 264 14.91 -19.54 3.64
C GLY A 264 13.76 -18.73 4.25
N THR A 265 13.60 -17.48 3.83
CA THR A 265 12.51 -16.59 4.26
C THR A 265 11.13 -17.14 3.85
N LEU A 266 11.03 -17.65 2.63
CA LEU A 266 9.79 -18.25 2.12
C LEU A 266 9.45 -19.56 2.85
N ARG A 267 10.45 -20.40 3.15
CA ARG A 267 10.27 -21.62 3.93
C ARG A 267 9.81 -21.32 5.35
N LEU A 268 10.45 -20.35 6.00
CA LEU A 268 10.03 -19.89 7.33
C LEU A 268 8.55 -19.47 7.33
N LEU A 269 8.15 -18.62 6.38
CA LEU A 269 6.75 -18.21 6.26
C LEU A 269 5.81 -19.41 6.01
N ALA A 270 6.21 -20.35 5.15
CA ALA A 270 5.39 -21.53 4.85
C ALA A 270 5.25 -22.47 6.05
N GLU A 271 6.29 -22.61 6.86
CA GLU A 271 6.33 -23.50 8.03
C GLU A 271 5.63 -22.88 9.25
N THR A 272 5.82 -21.59 9.48
CA THR A 272 5.39 -20.94 10.73
C THR A 272 4.29 -19.90 10.56
N GLY A 273 3.90 -19.58 9.33
CA GLY A 273 2.98 -18.47 9.06
C GLY A 273 3.52 -17.16 9.64
N SER A 274 2.62 -16.36 10.20
CA SER A 274 2.94 -15.04 10.76
C SER A 274 3.46 -15.05 12.21
N GLN A 275 3.75 -16.22 12.79
CA GLN A 275 3.95 -16.35 14.24
C GLN A 275 5.28 -15.78 14.78
N TYR A 276 6.34 -15.76 13.96
CA TYR A 276 7.69 -15.41 14.44
C TYR A 276 8.39 -14.35 13.58
N PRO A 277 7.96 -13.07 13.64
CA PRO A 277 8.64 -11.98 12.95
C PRO A 277 10.14 -11.86 13.26
N GLU A 278 10.55 -12.24 14.48
CA GLU A 278 11.92 -12.18 14.98
C GLU A 278 12.90 -13.13 14.27
N TYR A 279 12.41 -14.18 13.62
CA TYR A 279 13.25 -15.16 12.92
C TYR A 279 13.64 -14.74 11.50
N TYR A 280 13.12 -13.61 11.02
CA TYR A 280 13.47 -13.08 9.71
C TYR A 280 14.86 -12.44 9.75
N ARG A 281 15.81 -13.06 9.05
CA ARG A 281 17.20 -12.57 8.95
C ARG A 281 17.22 -11.14 8.40
N GLY A 282 17.98 -10.27 9.06
CA GLY A 282 18.08 -8.86 8.71
C GLY A 282 16.88 -8.02 9.16
N GLY A 283 15.87 -8.63 9.78
CA GLY A 283 14.66 -7.96 10.27
C GLY A 283 13.72 -7.54 9.15
N TRP A 284 12.91 -6.53 9.46
CA TRP A 284 11.82 -6.06 8.62
C TRP A 284 12.04 -4.61 8.20
N VAL A 285 11.50 -4.30 7.02
CA VAL A 285 11.40 -2.96 6.50
C VAL A 285 9.95 -2.52 6.58
N LYS A 286 9.70 -1.34 7.15
CA LYS A 286 8.38 -0.71 7.18
C LYS A 286 8.34 0.53 6.31
N VAL A 287 7.32 0.65 5.46
CA VAL A 287 7.13 1.78 4.53
C VAL A 287 5.77 2.39 4.76
N GLU A 288 5.73 3.70 4.98
CA GLU A 288 4.48 4.45 4.95
C GLU A 288 4.13 4.83 3.51
N LEU A 289 2.93 4.40 3.09
CA LEU A 289 2.30 4.73 1.82
C LEU A 289 1.18 5.75 2.06
N CYS A 290 1.30 6.88 1.39
CA CYS A 290 0.38 8.01 1.44
C CYS A 290 -0.43 8.10 0.14
N VAL A 291 -1.49 8.91 0.16
CA VAL A 291 -2.34 9.14 -1.02
C VAL A 291 -1.51 9.46 -2.27
N GLY A 292 -1.73 8.68 -3.33
CA GLY A 292 -1.06 8.79 -4.61
C GLY A 292 0.15 7.87 -4.76
N ASP A 293 0.77 7.43 -3.67
CA ASP A 293 1.92 6.52 -3.72
C ASP A 293 1.53 5.19 -4.38
N VAL A 294 2.48 4.64 -5.14
CA VAL A 294 2.41 3.30 -5.73
C VAL A 294 3.61 2.49 -5.25
N LEU A 295 3.37 1.30 -4.74
CA LEU A 295 4.37 0.30 -4.38
C LEU A 295 4.24 -0.93 -5.28
#